data_AF-A0A5K1A3G2-F1
#
_entry.id   AF-A0A5K1A3G2-F1
#
_cell.length_a   1.000
_cell.length_b   1.000
_cell.length_c   1.000
_cell.angle_alpha   90.00
_cell.angle_beta   90.00
_cell.angle_gamma   90.00
#
_symmetry.space_group_name_H-M   'P 1'
#
loop_
_entity.id
_entity.type
_entity.pdbx_description
1 polymer ?
#
loop_
_entity_poly.entity_id
_entity_poly.type
_entity_poly.pdbx_seq_one_letter_code
_entity_poly.pdbx_strand_id
1 'polypeptide(L)'
;TGRVTTKVDVYAFGVILMEMITGRKALDQSQPEESSHLVTWFRRILIGNKGDVSKAIDPTLNLDDEETFNSISVVAELAGHCTAREPHQRPDMGHAVSVLAPLVEQWKPSSRDEETSEGINYDIPLSVAIQRWQANEGSTSMMTQSFYRGTTSVENTQSSIPVGAVFPDSVNCR
;
A
#
# COMPACT_ATOMS: atom_id res chain seq x y z
N THR A 1 -1.03 10.05 34.25
CA THR A 1 -0.84 11.52 34.25
C THR A 1 -0.28 11.95 32.91
N GLY A 2 -1.14 12.43 32.01
CA GLY A 2 -0.73 12.89 30.67
C GLY A 2 -0.64 14.42 30.65
N ARG A 3 0.58 14.97 30.68
CA ARG A 3 0.77 16.38 30.34
C ARG A 3 0.82 16.47 28.83
N VAL A 4 -0.22 17.08 28.25
CA VAL A 4 -0.24 17.42 26.82
C VAL A 4 0.85 18.47 26.59
N THR A 5 1.77 18.16 25.70
CA THR A 5 2.86 19.06 25.31
C THR A 5 3.12 18.88 23.82
N THR A 6 3.67 19.90 23.16
CA THR A 6 4.09 19.81 21.76
C THR A 6 5.06 18.66 21.51
N LYS A 7 5.86 18.27 22.51
CA LYS A 7 6.78 17.13 22.42
C LYS A 7 6.06 15.78 22.38
N VAL A 8 4.83 15.67 22.87
CA VAL A 8 4.01 14.46 22.70
C VAL A 8 3.54 14.36 21.25
N ASP A 9 3.17 15.48 20.63
CA ASP A 9 2.80 15.51 19.21
C ASP A 9 4.00 15.15 18.32
N VAL A 10 5.21 15.63 18.64
CA VAL A 10 6.45 15.24 17.95
C VAL A 10 6.71 13.74 18.06
N TYR A 11 6.44 13.15 19.22
CA TYR A 11 6.61 11.71 19.41
C TYR A 11 5.61 10.93 18.55
N ALA A 12 4.33 11.30 18.59
CA ALA A 12 3.30 10.67 17.77
C ALA A 12 3.63 10.80 16.27
N PHE A 13 4.08 11.98 15.83
CA PHE A 13 4.55 12.19 14.46
C PHE A 13 5.68 11.22 14.08
N GLY A 14 6.68 11.05 14.95
CA GLY A 14 7.75 10.07 14.73
C GLY A 14 7.25 8.63 14.62
N VAL A 15 6.21 8.25 15.39
CA VAL A 15 5.57 6.94 15.27
C VAL A 15 4.91 6.79 13.88
N ILE A 16 4.16 7.80 13.43
CA ILE A 16 3.55 7.79 12.09
C ILE A 16 4.61 7.65 10.99
N LEU A 17 5.75 8.33 11.11
CA LEU A 17 6.86 8.15 10.16
C LEU A 17 7.35 6.70 10.11
N MET A 18 7.48 6.04 11.27
CA MET A 18 7.87 4.62 11.32
C MET A 18 6.78 3.71 10.72
N GLU A 19 5.50 3.98 10.95
CA GLU A 19 4.40 3.23 10.35
C GLU A 19 4.43 3.35 8.82
N MET A 20 4.67 4.55 8.28
CA MET A 20 4.77 4.79 6.84
C MET A 20 5.97 4.08 6.21
N ILE A 21 7.14 4.09 6.88
CA ILE A 21 8.34 3.42 6.36
C ILE A 21 8.17 1.91 6.33
N THR A 22 7.49 1.34 7.33
CA THR A 22 7.48 -0.11 7.57
C THR A 22 6.21 -0.81 7.11
N GLY A 23 5.13 -0.07 6.87
CA GLY A 23 3.79 -0.62 6.60
C GLY A 23 3.16 -1.33 7.80
N ARG A 24 3.75 -1.21 9.00
CA ARG A 24 3.31 -1.90 10.22
C ARG A 24 2.54 -0.97 11.15
N LYS A 25 1.68 -1.55 11.99
CA LYS A 25 0.98 -0.82 13.05
C LYS A 25 1.92 -0.52 14.22
N ALA A 26 1.74 0.63 14.87
CA ALA A 26 2.50 1.02 16.06
C ALA A 26 2.45 -0.02 17.18
N LEU A 27 1.30 -0.69 17.31
CA LEU A 27 1.07 -1.87 18.15
C LEU A 27 0.52 -2.99 17.28
N ASP A 28 1.33 -4.03 17.07
CA ASP A 28 0.97 -5.19 16.27
C ASP A 28 0.99 -6.44 17.14
N GLN A 29 -0.20 -6.88 17.56
CA GLN A 29 -0.37 -8.06 18.42
C GLN A 29 -0.20 -9.39 17.67
N SER A 30 -0.13 -9.37 16.33
CA SER A 30 0.14 -10.57 15.54
C SER A 30 1.62 -10.98 15.56
N GLN A 31 2.48 -10.08 16.02
CA GLN A 31 3.93 -10.24 16.07
C GLN A 31 4.39 -10.74 17.45
N PRO A 32 5.58 -11.35 17.54
CA PRO A 32 6.21 -11.68 18.82
C PRO A 32 6.25 -10.48 19.79
N GLU A 33 6.23 -10.75 21.09
CA GLU A 33 6.21 -9.72 22.13
C GLU A 33 7.34 -8.69 21.93
N GLU A 34 8.51 -9.14 21.50
CA GLU A 34 9.69 -8.32 21.29
C GLU A 34 9.60 -7.36 20.11
N SER A 35 8.70 -7.61 19.14
CA SER A 35 8.48 -6.80 17.94
C SER A 35 7.07 -6.20 17.84
N SER A 36 6.19 -6.50 18.81
CA SER A 36 4.83 -5.97 18.89
C SER A 36 4.77 -4.45 19.03
N HIS A 37 5.76 -3.86 19.70
CA HIS A 37 5.94 -2.43 19.86
C HIS A 37 6.87 -1.87 18.77
N LEU A 38 6.28 -1.17 17.78
CA LEU A 38 7.00 -0.68 16.60
C LEU A 38 8.21 0.17 16.97
N VAL A 39 8.04 1.16 17.86
CA VAL A 39 9.14 2.07 18.24
C VAL A 39 10.32 1.33 18.86
N THR A 40 10.05 0.40 19.78
CA THR A 40 11.09 -0.37 20.45
C THR A 40 11.85 -1.24 19.46
N TRP A 41 11.11 -1.89 18.55
CA TRP A 41 11.69 -2.73 17.50
C TRP A 41 12.49 -1.92 16.48
N PHE A 42 11.92 -0.85 15.93
CA PHE A 42 12.54 -0.04 14.88
C PHE A 42 13.84 0.62 15.36
N ARG A 43 13.91 1.06 16.62
CA ARG A 43 15.15 1.59 17.20
C ARG A 43 16.28 0.57 17.26
N ARG A 44 15.98 -0.71 17.50
CA ARG A 44 17.00 -1.77 17.46
C ARG A 44 17.56 -1.93 16.06
N ILE A 45 16.70 -1.78 15.04
CA ILE A 45 17.10 -1.82 13.64
C ILE A 45 17.96 -0.61 13.27
N LEU A 46 17.58 0.60 13.69
CA LEU A 46 18.36 1.83 13.46
C LEU A 46 19.76 1.80 14.10
N ILE A 47 19.89 1.21 15.29
CA ILE A 47 21.18 1.06 16.00
C ILE A 47 22.01 -0.10 15.42
N GLY A 48 21.34 -1.05 14.77
CA GLY A 48 21.94 -2.19 14.10
C GLY A 48 22.69 -1.80 12.83
N ASN A 49 22.80 -2.75 11.89
CA ASN A 49 23.54 -2.51 10.66
C ASN A 49 22.64 -1.84 9.61
N LYS A 50 23.17 -1.00 8.72
CA LYS A 50 22.37 -0.34 7.65
C LYS A 50 21.58 -1.33 6.78
N GLY A 51 22.10 -2.54 6.59
CA GLY A 51 21.41 -3.62 5.85
C GLY A 51 20.14 -4.15 6.54
N ASP A 52 19.96 -3.89 7.83
CA ASP A 52 18.76 -4.30 8.56
C ASP A 52 17.60 -3.32 8.35
N VAL A 53 17.91 -2.04 8.08
CA VAL A 53 16.89 -1.02 7.74
C VAL A 53 16.22 -1.38 6.43
N SER A 54 16.98 -1.75 5.39
CA SER A 54 16.40 -2.15 4.09
C SER A 54 15.38 -3.29 4.21
N LYS A 55 15.61 -4.25 5.10
CA LYS A 55 14.68 -5.37 5.35
C LYS A 55 13.45 -4.99 6.16
N ALA A 56 13.49 -3.85 6.85
CA ALA A 56 12.41 -3.35 7.67
C ALA A 56 11.46 -2.42 6.90
N ILE A 57 11.88 -1.97 5.71
CA ILE A 57 11.07 -1.10 4.85
C ILE A 57 9.93 -1.90 4.23
N ASP A 58 8.78 -1.24 4.09
CA ASP A 58 7.61 -1.79 3.42
C ASP A 58 7.98 -2.30 2.00
N PRO A 59 7.71 -3.58 1.67
CA PRO A 59 8.01 -4.15 0.34
C PRO A 59 7.33 -3.44 -0.82
N THR A 60 6.29 -2.64 -0.57
CA THR A 60 5.61 -1.84 -1.59
C THR A 60 6.40 -0.58 -1.99
N LEU A 61 7.41 -0.20 -1.20
CA LEU A 61 8.31 0.90 -1.52
C LEU A 61 9.40 0.40 -2.48
N ASN A 62 9.58 1.10 -3.60
CA ASN A 62 10.62 0.77 -4.56
C ASN A 62 11.99 1.18 -4.01
N LEU A 63 12.83 0.20 -3.71
CA LEU A 63 14.19 0.39 -3.19
C LEU A 63 15.29 0.24 -4.25
N ASP A 64 14.92 0.00 -5.52
CA ASP A 64 15.89 -0.15 -6.61
C ASP A 64 16.55 1.20 -6.96
N ASP A 65 15.89 2.30 -6.61
CA ASP A 65 16.42 3.65 -6.72
C ASP A 65 17.18 4.08 -5.46
N GLU A 66 18.47 4.38 -5.63
CA GLU A 66 19.36 4.81 -4.55
C GLU A 66 18.89 6.14 -3.91
N GLU A 67 18.30 7.05 -4.71
CA GLU A 67 17.78 8.33 -4.23
C GLU A 67 16.59 8.12 -3.27
N THR A 68 15.68 7.23 -3.64
CA THR A 68 14.55 6.82 -2.78
C THR A 68 15.03 6.18 -1.48
N PHE A 69 16.00 5.26 -1.52
CA PHE A 69 16.55 4.64 -0.32
C PHE A 69 17.25 5.65 0.60
N ASN A 70 17.99 6.60 0.03
CA ASN A 70 18.61 7.69 0.78
C ASN A 70 17.56 8.58 1.46
N SER A 71 16.48 8.93 0.75
CA SER A 71 15.36 9.69 1.29
C SER A 71 14.70 8.96 2.46
N ILE A 72 14.41 7.66 2.32
CA ILE A 72 13.85 6.83 3.40
C ILE A 72 14.80 6.77 4.60
N SER A 73 16.10 6.66 4.37
CA SER A 73 17.11 6.64 5.44
C SER A 73 17.09 7.95 6.26
N VAL A 74 16.98 9.10 5.60
CA VAL A 74 16.86 10.40 6.28
C VAL A 74 15.57 10.47 7.10
N VAL A 75 14.43 10.03 6.55
CA VAL A 75 13.15 9.99 7.29
C VAL A 75 13.23 9.04 8.49
N ALA A 76 13.91 7.90 8.35
CA ALA A 76 14.09 6.91 9.40
C ALA A 76 14.91 7.46 10.57
N GLU A 77 16.01 8.18 10.28
CA GLU A 77 16.81 8.88 11.30
C GLU A 77 15.98 9.95 12.02
N LEU A 78 15.25 10.78 11.27
CA LEU A 78 14.36 11.79 11.84
C LEU A 78 13.32 11.17 12.77
N ALA A 79 12.69 10.07 12.35
CA ALA A 79 11.72 9.33 13.16
C ALA A 79 12.35 8.81 14.46
N GLY A 80 13.59 8.32 14.41
CA GLY A 80 14.36 7.90 15.58
C GLY A 80 14.58 9.04 16.60
N HIS A 81 14.86 10.25 16.13
CA HIS A 81 14.99 11.44 16.96
C HIS A 81 13.63 11.93 17.51
N CYS A 82 12.59 11.98 16.68
CA CYS A 82 11.23 12.34 17.08
C CYS A 82 10.68 11.44 18.19
N THR A 83 11.00 10.15 18.14
CA THR A 83 10.56 9.17 19.14
C THR A 83 11.49 9.06 20.35
N ALA A 84 12.48 9.94 20.55
CA ALA A 84 13.38 9.90 21.70
C ALA A 84 12.64 9.75 23.05
N ARG A 85 13.20 8.92 23.94
CA ARG A 85 12.59 8.63 25.25
C ARG A 85 12.35 9.92 26.01
N GLU A 86 13.37 10.78 26.08
CA GLU A 86 13.30 12.05 26.76
C GLU A 86 12.73 13.16 25.85
N PRO A 87 11.70 13.93 26.29
CA PRO A 87 11.08 14.97 25.48
C PRO A 87 12.03 16.07 24.98
N HIS A 88 13.07 16.39 25.75
CA HIS A 88 14.04 17.43 25.40
C HIS A 88 15.04 16.99 24.32
N GLN A 89 15.18 15.68 24.09
CA GLN A 89 16.00 15.12 23.00
C GLN A 89 15.25 15.06 21.67
N ARG A 90 13.93 15.26 21.69
CA ARG A 90 13.11 15.31 20.48
C ARG A 90 13.33 16.66 19.81
N PRO A 91 13.43 16.72 18.47
CA PRO A 91 13.52 17.98 17.75
C PRO A 91 12.24 18.81 17.92
N ASP A 92 12.29 20.06 17.51
CA ASP A 92 11.07 20.86 17.33
C ASP A 92 10.44 20.55 15.98
N MET A 93 9.11 20.73 15.86
CA MET A 93 8.41 20.46 14.59
C MET A 93 8.96 21.29 13.42
N GLY A 94 9.42 22.52 13.68
CA GLY A 94 10.09 23.32 12.64
C GLY A 94 11.36 22.65 12.10
N HIS A 95 12.14 21.98 12.96
CA HIS A 95 13.31 21.21 12.51
C HIS A 95 12.90 19.98 11.71
N ALA A 96 11.87 19.25 12.16
CA ALA A 96 11.34 18.10 11.40
C ALA A 96 10.90 18.51 9.98
N VAL A 97 10.19 19.65 9.85
CA VAL A 97 9.80 20.18 8.54
C VAL A 97 11.01 20.59 7.71
N SER A 98 12.04 21.21 8.31
CA SER A 98 13.25 21.60 7.58
C SER A 98 14.02 20.41 7.00
N VAL A 99 13.94 19.24 7.65
CA VAL A 99 14.54 17.99 7.16
C VAL A 99 13.69 17.37 6.05
N LEU A 100 12.37 17.40 6.18
CA LEU A 100 11.46 16.75 5.23
C LEU A 100 11.20 17.56 3.95
N ALA A 101 11.19 18.90 4.04
CA ALA A 101 10.82 19.76 2.91
C ALA A 101 11.67 19.51 1.64
N PRO A 102 13.02 19.40 1.72
CA PRO A 102 13.84 19.12 0.53
C PRO A 102 13.54 17.78 -0.13
N LEU A 103 13.12 16.77 0.65
CA LEU A 103 12.78 15.43 0.14
C LEU A 103 11.48 15.46 -0.67
N VAL A 104 10.51 16.27 -0.24
CA VAL A 104 9.22 16.42 -0.92
C VAL A 104 9.38 17.14 -2.26
N GLU A 105 10.29 18.10 -2.36
CA GLU A 105 10.58 18.81 -3.62
C GLU A 105 11.23 17.91 -4.68
N GLN A 106 11.99 16.90 -4.23
CA GLN A 106 12.64 15.92 -5.10
C GLN A 106 11.68 14.81 -5.53
N TRP A 107 10.71 14.48 -4.68
CA TRP A 107 9.77 13.41 -4.92
C TRP A 107 8.89 13.66 -6.15
N LYS A 108 8.80 12.65 -7.01
CA LYS A 108 7.89 12.63 -8.15
C LYS A 108 6.86 11.52 -7.92
N PRO A 109 5.55 11.79 -8.07
CA PRO A 109 4.58 10.72 -8.11
C PRO A 109 4.95 9.77 -9.24
N SER A 110 4.89 8.46 -8.99
CA SER A 110 4.93 7.53 -10.10
C SER A 110 3.80 7.92 -11.03
N SER A 111 4.10 8.23 -12.29
CA SER A 111 3.06 8.27 -13.31
C SER A 111 2.30 6.97 -13.14
N ARG A 112 0.99 7.02 -12.89
CA ARG A 112 0.18 5.84 -13.11
C ARG A 112 0.46 5.52 -14.56
N ASP A 113 1.15 4.42 -14.83
CA ASP A 113 1.23 3.94 -16.17
C ASP A 113 -0.21 3.90 -16.65
N GLU A 114 -0.50 4.60 -17.75
CA GLU A 114 -1.73 4.42 -18.50
C GLU A 114 -1.67 3.02 -19.14
N GLU A 115 -1.44 1.98 -18.32
CA GLU A 115 -1.46 0.61 -18.74
C GLU A 115 -2.92 0.23 -18.90
N THR A 116 -3.30 0.32 -20.16
CA THR A 116 -4.49 -0.25 -20.79
C THR A 116 -5.79 0.46 -20.43
N SER A 117 -6.02 1.56 -21.15
CA SER A 117 -7.33 1.68 -21.77
C SER A 117 -7.55 0.48 -22.71
N GLU A 118 -7.92 -0.68 -22.15
CA GLU A 118 -8.94 -1.53 -22.78
C GLU A 118 -10.32 -0.88 -22.56
N GLY A 119 -10.39 0.45 -22.69
CA GLY A 119 -11.63 1.19 -22.74
C GLY A 119 -12.33 0.88 -24.05
N ILE A 120 -13.65 0.73 -23.97
CA ILE A 120 -14.55 0.65 -25.12
C ILE A 120 -14.18 1.77 -26.09
N ASN A 121 -13.76 1.40 -27.31
CA ASN A 121 -13.46 2.37 -28.35
C ASN A 121 -14.76 3.08 -28.76
N TYR A 122 -14.92 4.34 -28.33
CA TYR A 122 -16.09 5.18 -28.60
C TYR A 122 -16.20 5.62 -30.07
N ASP A 123 -15.15 5.45 -30.88
CA ASP A 123 -15.18 5.71 -32.33
C ASP A 123 -15.87 4.58 -33.11
N ILE A 124 -16.25 3.49 -32.43
CA ILE A 124 -17.06 2.42 -33.00
C ILE A 124 -18.54 2.78 -32.81
N PRO A 125 -19.33 2.96 -33.89
CA PRO A 125 -20.77 3.17 -33.78
C PRO A 125 -21.41 2.01 -33.02
N LEU A 126 -22.40 2.30 -32.17
CA LEU A 126 -23.09 1.30 -31.35
C LEU A 126 -23.60 0.10 -32.17
N SER A 127 -24.05 0.33 -33.41
CA SER A 127 -24.47 -0.71 -34.34
C SER A 127 -23.37 -1.72 -34.67
N VAL A 128 -22.13 -1.25 -34.84
CA VAL A 128 -20.96 -2.07 -35.16
C VAL A 128 -20.48 -2.82 -33.91
N ALA A 129 -20.53 -2.20 -32.73
CA ALA A 129 -20.20 -2.85 -31.48
C ALA A 129 -21.16 -4.03 -31.18
N ILE A 130 -22.47 -3.83 -31.39
CA ILE A 130 -23.49 -4.88 -31.21
C ILE A 130 -23.29 -6.02 -32.22
N GLN A 131 -23.03 -5.72 -33.49
CA GLN A 131 -22.75 -6.75 -34.50
C GLN A 131 -21.53 -7.61 -34.17
N ARG A 132 -20.45 -6.99 -33.67
CA ARG A 132 -19.24 -7.72 -33.26
C ARG A 132 -19.52 -8.65 -32.08
N TRP A 133 -20.35 -8.19 -31.12
CA TRP A 133 -20.75 -8.99 -29.97
C TRP A 133 -21.56 -10.22 -30.41
N GLN A 134 -22.56 -10.01 -31.27
CA GLN A 134 -23.40 -11.08 -31.84
C GLN A 134 -22.59 -12.04 -32.73
N ALA A 135 -21.59 -11.56 -33.46
CA ALA A 135 -20.69 -12.40 -34.24
C ALA A 135 -19.76 -13.26 -33.37
N ASN A 136 -19.45 -12.81 -32.15
CA ASN A 136 -18.57 -13.51 -31.22
C ASN A 136 -19.31 -14.55 -30.36
N GLU A 137 -20.65 -14.55 -30.33
CA GLU A 137 -21.46 -15.60 -29.70
C GLU A 137 -21.51 -16.91 -30.52
N GLY A 138 -20.94 -16.92 -31.73
CA GLY A 138 -20.90 -18.08 -32.62
C GLY A 138 -19.54 -18.76 -32.79
N SER A 139 -18.47 -18.26 -32.16
CA SER A 139 -17.10 -18.78 -32.38
C SER A 139 -16.45 -19.35 -31.10
N THR A 140 -17.26 -20.01 -30.28
CA THR A 140 -16.74 -20.88 -29.21
C THR A 140 -16.35 -22.25 -29.81
N SER A 141 -15.35 -22.29 -30.69
CA SER A 141 -14.78 -23.58 -31.11
C SER A 141 -13.29 -23.61 -31.45
N MET A 142 -12.53 -22.50 -31.46
CA MET A 142 -11.09 -22.60 -31.80
C MET A 142 -10.09 -21.75 -31.00
N MET A 143 -10.50 -20.86 -30.08
CA MET A 143 -9.52 -20.03 -29.34
C MET A 143 -9.22 -20.55 -27.91
N THR A 144 -10.02 -21.46 -27.36
CA THR A 144 -9.88 -21.93 -25.96
C THR A 144 -8.90 -23.10 -25.79
N GLN A 145 -8.38 -23.68 -26.88
CA GLN A 145 -7.54 -24.87 -26.80
C GLN A 145 -6.05 -24.58 -26.49
N SER A 146 -5.58 -23.33 -26.59
CA SER A 146 -4.15 -23.02 -26.36
C SER A 146 -3.80 -22.57 -24.94
N PHE A 147 -4.77 -22.25 -24.08
CA PHE A 147 -4.44 -21.57 -22.80
C PHE A 147 -4.79 -22.33 -21.52
N TYR A 148 -5.54 -23.43 -21.58
CA TYR A 148 -5.85 -24.17 -20.37
C TYR A 148 -5.62 -25.67 -20.53
N ARG A 149 -4.49 -26.09 -19.94
CA ARG A 149 -4.32 -27.34 -19.18
C ARG A 149 -3.50 -28.45 -19.85
N GLY A 150 -2.18 -28.30 -19.71
CA GLY A 150 -1.42 -29.35 -19.03
C GLY A 150 -1.95 -29.53 -17.60
N THR A 151 -2.37 -30.76 -17.31
CA THR A 151 -2.44 -31.47 -16.01
C THR A 151 -3.13 -30.79 -14.80
N THR A 152 -4.35 -31.22 -14.48
CA THR A 152 -4.68 -32.17 -13.38
C THR A 152 -6.16 -32.06 -12.96
N SER A 153 -6.88 -33.15 -13.21
CA SER A 153 -7.79 -33.87 -12.31
C SER A 153 -8.97 -33.19 -11.59
N VAL A 154 -10.09 -33.94 -11.61
CA VAL A 154 -11.26 -34.02 -10.71
C VAL A 154 -12.44 -33.04 -10.91
N GLU A 155 -13.43 -33.58 -11.64
CA GLU A 155 -14.89 -33.70 -11.39
C GLU A 155 -15.79 -32.51 -11.02
N ASN A 156 -16.81 -32.35 -11.87
CA ASN A 156 -18.24 -32.10 -11.60
C ASN A 156 -18.67 -31.00 -10.61
N THR A 157 -19.45 -30.04 -11.11
CA THR A 157 -20.92 -30.11 -11.01
C THR A 157 -21.61 -29.14 -11.97
N GLN A 158 -22.78 -29.57 -12.41
CA GLN A 158 -23.68 -29.01 -13.41
C GLN A 158 -24.71 -28.07 -12.74
N SER A 159 -25.41 -27.28 -13.56
CA SER A 159 -26.68 -26.54 -13.32
C SER A 159 -26.53 -25.13 -12.71
N SER A 160 -27.31 -24.10 -13.04
CA SER A 160 -28.31 -23.78 -14.08
C SER A 160 -28.64 -22.28 -13.89
N ILE A 161 -28.84 -21.52 -14.97
CA ILE A 161 -29.26 -20.09 -14.99
C ILE A 161 -30.82 -20.00 -14.78
N PRO A 162 -31.54 -18.84 -14.77
CA PRO A 162 -31.38 -17.43 -14.30
C PRO A 162 -32.58 -16.90 -13.43
N VAL A 163 -32.56 -15.60 -13.07
CA VAL A 163 -33.62 -14.56 -13.28
C VAL A 163 -33.85 -13.65 -12.05
N GLY A 164 -33.76 -12.34 -12.29
CA GLY A 164 -34.76 -11.40 -11.76
C GLY A 164 -34.37 -10.55 -10.55
N ALA A 165 -33.99 -9.31 -10.82
CA ALA A 165 -33.94 -8.22 -9.85
C ALA A 165 -35.33 -7.94 -9.25
N VAL A 166 -35.40 -7.77 -7.92
CA VAL A 166 -36.34 -6.88 -7.23
C VAL A 166 -35.66 -6.38 -5.94
N PHE A 167 -35.25 -5.11 -5.92
CA PHE A 167 -35.02 -4.37 -4.67
C PHE A 167 -36.36 -3.82 -4.18
N PRO A 168 -36.62 -3.83 -2.86
CA PRO A 168 -36.87 -2.55 -2.22
C PRO A 168 -36.25 -2.41 -0.81
N ASP A 169 -35.88 -1.17 -0.54
CA ASP A 169 -35.73 -0.46 0.74
C ASP A 169 -35.85 -1.25 2.05
N SER A 170 -34.84 -1.11 2.92
CA SER A 170 -35.03 -0.32 4.14
C SER A 170 -33.73 -0.19 4.94
N VAL A 171 -33.44 1.06 5.22
CA VAL A 171 -32.55 1.58 6.25
C VAL A 171 -32.99 1.03 7.62
N ASN A 172 -32.08 0.52 8.43
CA ASN A 172 -32.28 0.53 9.88
C ASN A 172 -30.94 0.71 10.61
N CYS A 173 -30.77 1.90 11.15
CA CYS A 173 -29.77 2.20 12.17
C CYS A 173 -30.20 1.53 13.49
N ARG A 174 -29.28 0.80 14.10
CA ARG A 174 -29.24 0.58 15.55
C ARG A 174 -27.81 0.67 16.02
#